data_AF-A0A850SXD5-F1
#
_entry.id   AF-A0A850SXD5-F1
#
_cell.length_a   1.000
_cell.length_b   1.000
_cell.length_c   1.000
_cell.angle_alpha   90.00
_cell.angle_beta   90.00
_cell.angle_gamma   90.00
#
_symmetry.space_group_name_H-M   'P 1'
#
loop_
_entity.id
_entity.type
_entity.pdbx_description
1 polymer ?
#
loop_
_entity_poly.entity_id
_entity_poly.type
_entity_poly.pdbx_seq_one_letter_code
_entity_poly.pdbx_strand_id
1 'polypeptide(L)'
;HGAGRIRAFREKPAQPPAMPGDPTRAYASMGNYVFSTDVLIEALHAAKARDERDFGRHVLPRMIETHRVFAYDFGANRVPGTREYEEPAYWRDVGTIDAYFAAHQDMLGLEPKFNVFNPRWRIGSSNYQGPSARIVRAEVDNSILGAGTLLKGGRVKDSIVRREVVIEEGVELDQCIVMDYAIIRRGARLRRVIIDRYNTIAPDSRIGYDAGRDRAAGYHVTESGIVVIPKGDHTVFGGTGEFSRYL
;
A
#
# COMPACT_ATOMS: atom_id res chain seq x y z
N HIS A 1 -4.59 22.37 29.84
CA HIS A 1 -3.67 21.23 29.70
C HIS A 1 -4.25 20.07 30.49
N GLY A 2 -4.46 18.90 29.87
CA GLY A 2 -4.89 17.69 30.59
C GLY A 2 -5.81 16.70 29.86
N ALA A 3 -6.60 17.11 28.86
CA ALA A 3 -7.67 16.26 28.31
C ALA A 3 -7.78 16.21 26.77
N GLY A 4 -6.71 16.52 26.03
CA GLY A 4 -6.72 16.39 24.55
C GLY A 4 -7.56 17.43 23.78
N ARG A 5 -8.06 18.50 24.42
CA ARG A 5 -8.88 19.53 23.75
C ARG A 5 -8.07 20.29 22.70
N ILE A 6 -8.56 20.32 21.47
CA ILE A 6 -7.97 21.07 20.35
C ILE A 6 -8.31 22.55 20.50
N ARG A 7 -7.32 23.42 20.33
CA ARG A 7 -7.46 24.89 20.40
C ARG A 7 -7.33 25.58 19.05
N ALA A 8 -6.65 24.94 18.10
CA ALA A 8 -6.45 25.44 16.76
C ALA A 8 -6.22 24.26 15.81
N PHE A 9 -6.65 24.41 14.56
CA PHE A 9 -6.41 23.47 13.48
C PHE A 9 -5.97 24.27 12.26
N ARG A 10 -4.91 23.83 11.58
CA ARG A 10 -4.40 24.47 10.37
C ARG A 10 -4.22 23.41 9.31
N GLU A 11 -4.95 23.56 8.20
CA GLU A 11 -4.82 22.66 7.06
C GLU A 11 -3.53 22.97 6.30
N LYS A 12 -2.61 21.99 6.24
CA LYS A 12 -1.35 22.04 5.48
C LYS A 12 -0.54 23.34 5.67
N PRO A 13 -0.17 23.72 6.91
CA PRO A 13 0.63 24.91 7.15
C PRO A 13 2.03 24.74 6.54
N ALA A 14 2.56 25.79 5.91
CA ALA A 14 3.94 25.80 5.41
C ALA A 14 4.99 25.58 6.53
N GLN A 15 4.65 26.01 7.75
CA GLN A 15 5.44 25.76 8.96
C GLN A 15 4.52 25.11 10.01
N PRO A 16 4.53 23.77 10.14
CA PRO A 16 3.75 23.07 11.15
C PRO A 16 4.13 23.50 12.57
N PRO A 17 3.17 23.85 13.43
CA PRO A 17 3.46 24.13 14.84
C PRO A 17 4.03 22.90 15.53
N ALA A 18 5.13 23.09 16.25
CA ALA A 18 5.76 22.05 17.04
C ALA A 18 4.84 21.55 18.18
N MET A 19 5.01 20.28 18.55
CA MET A 19 4.39 19.71 19.73
C MET A 19 4.97 20.35 21.00
N PRO A 20 4.15 20.61 22.03
CA PRO A 20 4.66 20.96 23.34
C PRO A 20 5.57 19.83 23.87
N GLY A 21 6.83 20.15 24.17
CA GLY A 21 7.81 19.19 24.69
C GLY A 21 8.61 18.43 23.63
N ASP A 22 8.27 18.54 22.35
CA ASP A 22 9.07 17.97 21.25
C ASP A 22 9.08 18.93 20.04
N PRO A 23 10.14 19.73 19.86
CA PRO A 23 10.24 20.69 18.77
C PRO A 23 10.42 20.01 17.39
N THR A 24 10.72 18.72 17.36
CA THR A 24 10.98 17.97 16.11
C THR A 24 9.72 17.35 15.50
N ARG A 25 8.59 17.42 16.21
CA ARG A 25 7.32 16.79 15.82
C ARG A 25 6.18 17.79 15.82
N ALA A 26 5.13 17.48 15.07
CA ALA A 26 3.87 18.22 15.04
C ALA A 26 2.71 17.24 15.20
N TYR A 27 1.60 17.70 15.79
CA TYR A 27 0.36 16.94 15.74
C TYR A 27 -0.22 17.01 14.32
N ALA A 28 -0.39 15.85 13.69
CA ALA A 28 -0.99 15.74 12.36
C ALA A 28 -2.38 15.09 12.46
N SER A 29 -3.34 15.64 11.72
CA SER A 29 -4.65 15.00 11.57
C SER A 29 -4.53 13.80 10.64
N MET A 30 -5.12 12.67 11.04
CA MET A 30 -5.18 11.46 10.19
C MET A 30 -6.38 11.47 9.23
N GLY A 31 -7.25 12.47 9.30
CA GLY A 31 -8.50 12.51 8.52
C GLY A 31 -9.64 11.65 9.07
N ASN A 32 -9.48 11.09 10.28
CA ASN A 32 -10.49 10.28 10.94
C ASN A 32 -11.22 11.11 12.00
N TYR A 33 -12.54 11.24 11.87
CA TYR A 33 -13.34 12.08 12.75
C TYR A 33 -14.54 11.31 13.29
N VAL A 34 -14.83 11.47 14.58
CA VAL A 34 -16.00 10.91 15.24
C VAL A 34 -16.86 12.06 15.75
N PHE A 35 -18.13 12.07 15.36
CA PHE A 35 -19.09 13.10 15.72
C PHE A 35 -20.35 12.48 16.29
N SER A 36 -21.00 13.19 17.21
CA SER A 36 -22.44 13.01 17.42
C SER A 36 -23.17 13.36 16.12
N THR A 37 -24.11 12.52 15.70
CA THR A 37 -24.80 12.65 14.41
C THR A 37 -25.42 14.03 14.21
N ASP A 38 -26.16 14.53 15.20
CA ASP A 38 -26.86 15.82 15.09
C ASP A 38 -25.88 17.00 14.93
N VAL A 39 -24.78 16.97 15.70
CA VAL A 39 -23.70 17.98 15.61
C VAL A 39 -23.08 17.99 14.22
N LEU A 40 -22.86 16.82 13.61
CA LEU A 40 -22.34 16.72 12.26
C LEU A 40 -23.31 17.29 11.23
N ILE A 41 -24.59 16.96 11.32
CA ILE A 41 -25.62 17.45 10.39
C ILE A 41 -25.72 18.97 10.46
N GLU A 42 -25.75 19.55 11.66
CA GLU A 42 -25.79 21.00 11.86
C GLU A 42 -24.55 21.68 11.26
N ALA A 43 -23.35 21.13 11.51
CA ALA A 43 -22.11 21.66 10.96
C ALA A 43 -22.09 21.63 9.42
N LEU A 44 -22.59 20.56 8.80
CA LEU A 44 -22.69 20.43 7.35
C LEU A 44 -23.72 21.39 6.74
N HIS A 45 -24.87 21.60 7.38
CA HIS A 45 -25.84 22.61 6.93
C HIS A 45 -25.27 24.02 7.02
N ALA A 46 -24.56 24.35 8.10
CA ALA A 46 -23.90 25.64 8.26
C ALA A 46 -22.79 25.86 7.23
N ALA A 47 -22.00 24.82 6.92
CA ALA A 47 -20.97 24.87 5.87
C ALA A 47 -21.61 25.05 4.48
N LYS A 48 -22.67 24.30 4.17
CA LYS A 48 -23.42 24.41 2.91
C LYS A 48 -24.00 25.83 2.72
N ALA A 49 -24.56 26.43 3.77
CA ALA A 49 -25.08 27.80 3.72
C ALA A 49 -24.00 28.85 3.42
N ARG A 50 -22.72 28.49 3.58
CA ARG A 50 -21.54 29.33 3.31
C ARG A 50 -20.76 28.91 2.06
N ASP A 51 -21.28 27.95 1.28
CA ASP A 51 -20.58 27.30 0.15
C ASP A 51 -19.20 26.72 0.52
N GLU A 52 -19.05 26.26 1.77
CA GLU A 52 -17.83 25.61 2.28
C GLU A 52 -17.89 24.10 2.05
N ARG A 53 -16.84 23.52 1.47
CA ARG A 53 -16.83 22.12 1.01
C ARG A 53 -15.70 21.26 1.57
N ASP A 54 -14.89 21.81 2.46
CA ASP A 54 -13.69 21.13 2.99
C ASP A 54 -13.75 21.01 4.51
N PHE A 55 -13.51 19.80 5.01
CA PHE A 55 -13.60 19.48 6.43
C PHE A 55 -12.48 20.11 7.25
N GLY A 56 -11.23 19.97 6.80
CA GLY A 56 -10.05 20.44 7.53
C GLY A 56 -9.89 21.95 7.47
N ARG A 57 -10.24 22.55 6.33
CA ARG A 57 -10.11 23.98 6.09
C ARG A 57 -11.27 24.80 6.64
N HIS A 58 -12.50 24.27 6.62
CA HIS A 58 -13.69 25.06 6.95
C HIS A 58 -14.45 24.52 8.17
N VAL A 59 -14.85 23.24 8.15
CA VAL A 59 -15.74 22.68 9.17
C VAL A 59 -15.06 22.62 10.53
N LEU A 60 -13.88 21.99 10.63
CA LEU A 60 -13.17 21.79 11.90
C LEU A 60 -12.74 23.10 12.58
N PRO A 61 -12.13 24.08 11.89
CA PRO A 61 -11.78 25.36 12.51
C PRO A 61 -12.99 26.06 13.16
N ARG A 62 -14.14 26.07 12.50
CA ARG A 62 -15.38 26.65 13.05
C ARG A 62 -15.94 25.87 14.24
N MET A 63 -15.86 24.54 14.16
CA MET A 63 -16.29 23.69 15.28
C MET A 63 -15.39 23.88 16.51
N ILE A 64 -14.11 24.18 16.34
CA ILE A 64 -13.21 24.47 17.48
C ILE A 64 -13.63 25.74 18.23
N GLU A 65 -14.18 26.73 17.53
CA GLU A 65 -14.68 27.98 18.12
C GLU A 65 -15.99 27.78 18.89
N THR A 66 -16.86 26.88 18.41
CA THR A 66 -18.25 26.76 18.89
C THR A 66 -18.51 25.51 19.73
N HIS A 67 -17.68 24.46 19.59
CA HIS A 67 -17.86 23.15 20.19
C HIS A 67 -16.60 22.68 20.93
N ARG A 68 -16.74 21.59 21.67
CA ARG A 68 -15.61 20.92 22.30
C ARG A 68 -15.04 19.88 21.34
N VAL A 69 -13.93 20.22 20.70
CA VAL A 69 -13.21 19.31 19.81
C VAL A 69 -12.01 18.70 20.56
N PHE A 70 -11.82 17.39 20.44
CA PHE A 70 -10.77 16.64 21.12
C PHE A 70 -9.94 15.85 20.12
N ALA A 71 -8.65 15.72 20.40
CA ALA A 71 -7.76 14.83 19.67
C ALA A 71 -7.75 13.45 20.34
N TYR A 72 -7.86 12.41 19.52
CA TYR A 72 -7.54 11.05 19.90
C TYR A 72 -6.08 10.77 19.54
N ASP A 73 -5.27 10.37 20.52
CA ASP A 73 -3.87 10.06 20.28
C ASP A 73 -3.73 8.64 19.71
N PHE A 74 -3.50 8.55 18.40
CA PHE A 74 -3.28 7.28 17.73
C PHE A 74 -1.99 6.59 18.19
N GLY A 75 -0.98 7.32 18.66
CA GLY A 75 0.24 6.75 19.24
C GLY A 75 -0.03 5.92 20.51
N ALA A 76 -1.12 6.21 21.21
CA ALA A 76 -1.58 5.46 22.37
C ALA A 76 -2.58 4.33 22.01
N ASN A 77 -2.96 4.20 20.73
CA ASN A 77 -3.90 3.17 20.29
C ASN A 77 -3.30 1.77 20.45
N ARG A 78 -4.14 0.81 20.85
CA ARG A 78 -3.75 -0.60 20.97
C ARG A 78 -4.65 -1.46 20.11
N VAL A 79 -4.07 -2.05 19.07
CA VAL A 79 -4.75 -3.03 18.23
C VAL A 79 -4.59 -4.42 18.87
N PRO A 80 -5.70 -5.16 19.12
CA PRO A 80 -5.61 -6.50 19.66
C PRO A 80 -4.75 -7.42 18.79
N GLY A 81 -3.79 -8.13 19.42
CA GLY A 81 -2.95 -9.11 18.73
C GLY A 81 -1.69 -8.55 18.05
N THR A 82 -1.46 -7.24 18.10
CA THR A 82 -0.19 -6.63 17.69
C THR A 82 0.97 -7.20 18.51
N ARG A 83 2.03 -7.62 17.82
CA ARG A 83 3.26 -8.18 18.40
C ARG A 83 4.23 -7.07 18.81
N GLU A 84 5.17 -7.40 19.69
CA GLU A 84 6.16 -6.44 20.21
C GLU A 84 7.12 -5.93 19.14
N TYR A 85 7.39 -6.75 18.12
CA TYR A 85 8.25 -6.36 17.00
C TYR A 85 7.54 -5.47 15.97
N GLU A 86 6.21 -5.41 15.98
CA GLU A 86 5.47 -4.58 15.03
C GLU A 86 5.66 -3.10 15.35
N GLU A 87 5.60 -2.26 14.32
CA GLU A 87 5.70 -0.83 14.52
C GLU A 87 4.47 -0.32 15.30
N PRO A 88 4.66 0.32 16.46
CA PRO A 88 3.55 0.86 17.23
C PRO A 88 2.87 1.96 16.43
N ALA A 89 1.54 1.95 16.42
CA ALA A 89 0.75 2.92 15.65
C ALA A 89 1.20 2.98 14.17
N TYR A 90 1.39 1.81 13.54
CA TYR A 90 1.72 1.72 12.12
C TYR A 90 0.68 2.47 11.27
N TRP A 91 1.14 3.50 10.58
CA TRP A 91 0.35 4.30 9.64
C TRP A 91 1.23 4.73 8.48
N ARG A 92 0.67 4.64 7.28
CA ARG A 92 1.31 5.04 6.01
C ARG A 92 0.25 5.73 5.14
N ASP A 93 0.56 6.92 4.66
CA ASP A 93 -0.30 7.67 3.71
C ASP A 93 -0.19 7.14 2.27
N VAL A 94 0.93 6.48 1.95
CA VAL A 94 1.19 5.87 0.63
C VAL A 94 1.00 6.88 -0.53
N GLY A 95 1.34 8.15 -0.31
CA GLY A 95 1.19 9.23 -1.30
C GLY A 95 2.24 9.25 -2.43
N THR A 96 3.28 8.42 -2.34
CA THR A 96 4.33 8.30 -3.38
C THR A 96 4.56 6.82 -3.73
N ILE A 97 5.14 6.56 -4.91
CA ILE A 97 5.50 5.20 -5.35
C ILE A 97 6.50 4.57 -4.38
N ASP A 98 7.47 5.33 -3.91
CA ASP A 98 8.44 4.90 -2.90
C ASP A 98 7.77 4.52 -1.58
N ALA A 99 6.81 5.31 -1.11
CA ALA A 99 6.04 4.99 0.10
C ALA A 99 5.16 3.75 -0.11
N TYR A 100 4.56 3.59 -1.29
CA TYR A 100 3.81 2.38 -1.66
C TYR A 100 4.69 1.15 -1.62
N PHE A 101 5.87 1.23 -2.23
CA PHE A 101 6.83 0.13 -2.28
C PHE A 101 7.34 -0.24 -0.88
N ALA A 102 7.75 0.75 -0.09
CA ALA A 102 8.22 0.53 1.28
C ALA A 102 7.14 -0.08 2.17
N ALA A 103 5.88 0.37 2.06
CA ALA A 103 4.77 -0.20 2.83
C ALA A 103 4.48 -1.67 2.47
N HIS A 104 4.79 -2.11 1.25
CA HIS A 104 4.72 -3.53 0.89
C HIS A 104 5.86 -4.33 1.53
N GLN A 105 7.07 -3.78 1.50
CA GLN A 105 8.24 -4.41 2.13
C GLN A 105 8.10 -4.49 3.65
N ASP A 106 7.41 -3.54 4.29
CA ASP A 106 7.11 -3.52 5.73
C ASP A 106 6.28 -4.75 6.19
N MET A 107 5.66 -5.51 5.26
CA MET A 107 4.89 -6.73 5.54
C MET A 107 5.71 -8.03 5.45
N LEU A 108 6.96 -7.94 4.99
CA LEU A 108 7.86 -9.10 4.83
C LEU A 108 8.71 -9.31 6.09
N GLY A 109 9.30 -10.49 6.19
CA GLY A 109 10.12 -10.92 7.32
C GLY A 109 9.37 -11.82 8.31
N LEU A 110 10.14 -12.43 9.21
CA LEU A 110 9.59 -13.15 10.37
C LEU A 110 8.99 -12.18 11.40
N GLU A 111 9.51 -10.97 11.45
CA GLU A 111 9.11 -9.89 12.35
C GLU A 111 8.78 -8.64 11.51
N PRO A 112 7.67 -8.67 10.74
CA PRO A 112 7.29 -7.54 9.90
C PRO A 112 6.88 -6.33 10.73
N LYS A 113 7.08 -5.12 10.20
CA LYS A 113 6.57 -3.88 10.84
C LYS A 113 5.05 -3.86 10.91
N PHE A 114 4.39 -4.50 9.93
CA PHE A 114 2.95 -4.63 9.86
C PHE A 114 2.53 -6.07 9.58
N ASN A 115 1.95 -6.73 10.59
CA ASN A 115 1.53 -8.12 10.46
C ASN A 115 0.10 -8.24 9.90
N VAL A 116 0.00 -8.45 8.58
CA VAL A 116 -1.27 -8.70 7.90
C VAL A 116 -1.98 -9.99 8.31
N PHE A 117 -1.28 -10.90 8.99
CA PHE A 117 -1.82 -12.20 9.43
C PHE A 117 -2.36 -12.18 10.87
N ASN A 118 -2.58 -11.01 11.47
CA ASN A 118 -3.14 -10.89 12.81
C ASN A 118 -4.59 -11.43 12.88
N PRO A 119 -4.85 -12.57 13.56
CA PRO A 119 -6.18 -13.17 13.59
C PRO A 119 -7.17 -12.46 14.52
N ARG A 120 -6.69 -11.58 15.42
CA ARG A 120 -7.50 -10.80 16.37
C ARG A 120 -7.93 -9.45 15.79
N TRP A 121 -7.37 -9.05 14.65
CA TRP A 121 -7.70 -7.83 13.94
C TRP A 121 -7.62 -8.05 12.42
N ARG A 122 -8.52 -8.89 11.92
CA ARG A 122 -8.49 -9.34 10.52
C ARG A 122 -8.84 -8.20 9.57
N ILE A 123 -8.09 -8.10 8.47
CA ILE A 123 -8.38 -7.17 7.38
C ILE A 123 -9.31 -7.88 6.39
N GLY A 124 -10.54 -7.37 6.26
CA GLY A 124 -11.48 -7.83 5.25
C GLY A 124 -11.11 -7.29 3.86
N SER A 125 -11.23 -8.14 2.83
CA SER A 125 -11.02 -7.79 1.42
C SER A 125 -12.05 -8.52 0.54
N SER A 126 -12.14 -8.16 -0.74
CA SER A 126 -12.91 -8.96 -1.70
C SER A 126 -12.47 -10.41 -1.67
N ASN A 127 -13.44 -11.32 -1.63
CA ASN A 127 -13.17 -12.75 -1.56
C ASN A 127 -12.76 -13.25 -2.95
N TYR A 128 -11.62 -13.94 -3.03
CA TYR A 128 -11.17 -14.61 -4.25
C TYR A 128 -11.06 -16.11 -3.98
N GLN A 129 -11.92 -16.90 -4.63
CA GLN A 129 -11.95 -18.35 -4.50
C GLN A 129 -11.11 -19.02 -5.58
N GLY A 130 -9.81 -18.70 -5.62
CA GLY A 130 -8.85 -19.38 -6.50
C GLY A 130 -8.20 -20.59 -5.83
N PRO A 131 -7.48 -21.41 -6.61
CA PRO A 131 -6.71 -22.52 -6.05
C PRO A 131 -5.56 -22.00 -5.17
N SER A 132 -4.99 -22.89 -4.35
CA SER A 132 -3.75 -22.58 -3.63
C SER A 132 -2.59 -22.35 -4.61
N ALA A 133 -1.60 -21.55 -4.20
CA ALA A 133 -0.39 -21.37 -4.99
C ALA A 133 0.32 -22.72 -5.22
N ARG A 134 0.88 -22.91 -6.43
CA ARG A 134 1.60 -24.11 -6.83
C ARG A 134 3.07 -23.75 -7.12
N ILE A 135 3.99 -24.33 -6.35
CA ILE A 135 5.44 -24.12 -6.48
C ILE A 135 6.08 -25.42 -6.95
N VAL A 136 6.77 -25.40 -8.09
CA VAL A 136 7.36 -26.59 -8.72
C VAL A 136 8.83 -26.33 -9.05
N ARG A 137 9.74 -27.04 -8.36
CA ARG A 137 11.20 -26.96 -8.57
C ARG A 137 11.71 -25.51 -8.52
N ALA A 138 11.28 -24.73 -7.53
CA ALA A 138 11.53 -23.30 -7.43
C ALA A 138 11.92 -22.91 -6.00
N GLU A 139 12.50 -21.72 -5.85
CA GLU A 139 12.97 -21.18 -4.58
C GLU A 139 12.19 -19.92 -4.21
N VAL A 140 11.72 -19.87 -2.97
CA VAL A 140 10.99 -18.72 -2.41
C VAL A 140 11.65 -18.34 -1.10
N ASP A 141 12.08 -17.08 -1.00
CA ASP A 141 12.73 -16.53 0.18
C ASP A 141 12.04 -15.21 0.55
N ASN A 142 11.70 -15.05 1.83
CA ASN A 142 11.08 -13.85 2.38
C ASN A 142 9.99 -13.21 1.49
N SER A 143 9.01 -14.00 1.04
CA SER A 143 8.04 -13.55 0.04
C SER A 143 6.62 -14.04 0.32
N ILE A 144 5.62 -13.28 -0.12
CA ILE A 144 4.20 -13.62 0.01
C ILE A 144 3.64 -13.94 -1.38
N LEU A 145 3.04 -15.12 -1.54
CA LEU A 145 2.42 -15.56 -2.78
C LEU A 145 0.90 -15.64 -2.65
N GLY A 146 0.19 -14.99 -3.57
CA GLY A 146 -1.27 -15.00 -3.65
C GLY A 146 -1.82 -16.31 -4.22
N ALA A 147 -3.12 -16.53 -4.00
CA ALA A 147 -3.85 -17.67 -4.55
C ALA A 147 -3.70 -17.77 -6.08
N GLY A 148 -3.62 -18.98 -6.62
CA GLY A 148 -3.46 -19.23 -8.05
C GLY A 148 -2.09 -18.93 -8.63
N THR A 149 -1.13 -18.48 -7.81
CA THR A 149 0.25 -18.29 -8.30
C THR A 149 0.83 -19.63 -8.75
N LEU A 150 1.33 -19.71 -9.99
CA LEU A 150 2.10 -20.82 -10.50
C LEU A 150 3.56 -20.39 -10.63
N LEU A 151 4.43 -20.93 -9.78
CA LEU A 151 5.87 -20.70 -9.83
C LEU A 151 6.58 -21.99 -10.25
N LYS A 152 7.20 -21.99 -11.44
CA LYS A 152 7.87 -23.16 -12.02
C LYS A 152 9.33 -22.84 -12.34
N GLY A 153 10.29 -23.42 -11.63
CA GLY A 153 11.71 -23.29 -11.99
C GLY A 153 12.33 -21.90 -11.76
N GLY A 154 11.66 -21.00 -11.04
CA GLY A 154 12.11 -19.63 -10.77
C GLY A 154 12.55 -19.39 -9.33
N ARG A 155 13.08 -18.20 -9.06
CA ARG A 155 13.47 -17.69 -7.74
C ARG A 155 12.68 -16.42 -7.43
N VAL A 156 12.05 -16.37 -6.25
CA VAL A 156 11.32 -15.18 -5.77
C VAL A 156 11.87 -14.81 -4.40
N LYS A 157 12.42 -13.60 -4.28
CA LYS A 157 13.03 -13.08 -3.06
C LYS A 157 12.49 -11.70 -2.70
N ASP A 158 12.24 -11.46 -1.42
CA ASP A 158 11.82 -10.16 -0.86
C ASP A 158 10.61 -9.55 -1.61
N SER A 159 9.72 -10.40 -2.12
CA SER A 159 8.71 -10.01 -3.10
C SER A 159 7.29 -10.33 -2.64
N ILE A 160 6.34 -9.55 -3.14
CA ILE A 160 4.91 -9.81 -2.98
C ILE A 160 4.31 -10.09 -4.35
N VAL A 161 3.82 -11.32 -4.50
CA VAL A 161 3.18 -11.79 -5.73
C VAL A 161 1.70 -11.96 -5.44
N ARG A 162 0.87 -11.26 -6.22
CA ARG A 162 -0.58 -11.30 -6.08
C ARG A 162 -1.19 -12.52 -6.78
N ARG A 163 -2.52 -12.56 -6.87
CA ARG A 163 -3.25 -13.75 -7.35
C ARG A 163 -3.05 -14.02 -8.83
N GLU A 164 -3.15 -15.28 -9.21
CA GLU A 164 -3.17 -15.71 -10.62
C GLU A 164 -1.93 -15.25 -11.41
N VAL A 165 -0.77 -15.21 -10.76
CA VAL A 165 0.50 -14.86 -11.41
C VAL A 165 1.20 -16.14 -11.88
N VAL A 166 1.69 -16.14 -13.12
CA VAL A 166 2.52 -17.22 -13.66
C VAL A 166 3.96 -16.76 -13.73
N ILE A 167 4.85 -17.55 -13.14
CA ILE A 167 6.29 -17.32 -13.14
C ILE A 167 6.96 -18.55 -13.76
N GLU A 168 7.52 -18.36 -14.95
CA GLU A 168 8.16 -19.41 -15.73
C GLU A 168 9.60 -19.73 -15.26
N GLU A 169 10.20 -20.72 -15.91
CA GLU A 169 11.52 -21.26 -15.58
C GLU A 169 12.64 -20.24 -15.75
N GLY A 170 13.58 -20.22 -14.80
CA GLY A 170 14.73 -19.32 -14.82
C GLY A 170 14.40 -17.86 -14.52
N VAL A 171 13.15 -17.53 -14.15
CA VAL A 171 12.79 -16.18 -13.70
C VAL A 171 13.40 -15.89 -12.34
N GLU A 172 13.94 -14.69 -12.16
CA GLU A 172 14.41 -14.17 -10.87
C GLU A 172 13.67 -12.88 -10.53
N LEU A 173 12.93 -12.87 -9.43
CA LEU A 173 12.31 -11.69 -8.83
C LEU A 173 13.02 -11.32 -7.53
N ASP A 174 13.47 -10.08 -7.42
CA ASP A 174 14.16 -9.54 -6.24
C ASP A 174 13.53 -8.20 -5.85
N GLN A 175 12.89 -8.14 -4.69
CA GLN A 175 12.18 -6.93 -4.24
C GLN A 175 11.10 -6.47 -5.23
N CYS A 176 10.25 -7.37 -5.70
CA CYS A 176 9.19 -7.06 -6.66
C CYS A 176 7.80 -7.02 -6.02
N ILE A 177 6.93 -6.17 -6.55
CA ILE A 177 5.49 -6.19 -6.30
C ILE A 177 4.82 -6.57 -7.61
N VAL A 178 4.28 -7.79 -7.69
CA VAL A 178 3.64 -8.31 -8.89
C VAL A 178 2.14 -8.36 -8.69
N MET A 179 1.41 -7.55 -9.44
CA MET A 179 -0.05 -7.47 -9.33
C MET A 179 -0.77 -8.60 -10.06
N ASP A 180 -2.08 -8.71 -9.79
CA ASP A 180 -2.93 -9.82 -10.23
C ASP A 180 -2.79 -10.10 -11.75
N TYR A 181 -2.83 -11.38 -12.13
CA TYR A 181 -2.84 -11.81 -13.54
C TYR A 181 -1.62 -11.33 -14.33
N ALA A 182 -0.42 -11.48 -13.79
CA ALA A 182 0.81 -11.24 -14.55
C ALA A 182 1.43 -12.56 -15.04
N ILE A 183 2.03 -12.55 -16.22
CA ILE A 183 2.83 -13.65 -16.75
C ILE A 183 4.27 -13.17 -16.87
N ILE A 184 5.19 -13.80 -16.15
CA ILE A 184 6.61 -13.48 -16.21
C ILE A 184 7.31 -14.64 -16.91
N ARG A 185 7.71 -14.40 -18.16
CA ARG A 185 8.22 -15.44 -19.05
C ARG A 185 9.66 -15.79 -18.74
N ARG A 186 10.05 -16.98 -19.20
CA ARG A 186 11.33 -17.64 -18.88
C ARG A 186 12.55 -16.71 -18.94
N GLY A 187 13.47 -16.92 -18.01
CA GLY A 187 14.77 -16.23 -17.97
C GLY A 187 14.72 -14.74 -17.57
N ALA A 188 13.53 -14.14 -17.41
CA ALA A 188 13.41 -12.74 -17.03
C ALA A 188 13.96 -12.48 -15.63
N ARG A 189 14.66 -11.36 -15.45
CA ARG A 189 15.19 -10.91 -14.17
C ARG A 189 14.69 -9.52 -13.85
N LEU A 190 14.00 -9.38 -12.74
CA LEU A 190 13.39 -8.14 -12.32
C LEU A 190 13.86 -7.83 -10.90
N ARG A 191 14.28 -6.58 -10.68
CA ARG A 191 14.69 -6.10 -9.35
C ARG A 191 14.05 -4.76 -9.03
N ARG A 192 13.42 -4.60 -7.85
CA ARG A 192 12.78 -3.33 -7.43
C ARG A 192 11.75 -2.83 -8.46
N VAL A 193 10.90 -3.75 -8.93
CA VAL A 193 9.88 -3.49 -9.96
C VAL A 193 8.47 -3.66 -9.37
N ILE A 194 7.60 -2.72 -9.67
CA ILE A 194 6.14 -2.83 -9.51
C ILE A 194 5.56 -3.16 -10.88
N ILE A 195 4.92 -4.32 -10.99
CA ILE A 195 4.25 -4.79 -12.20
C ILE A 195 2.76 -4.68 -11.96
N ASP A 196 2.06 -3.78 -12.65
CA ASP A 196 0.61 -3.68 -12.54
C ASP A 196 -0.09 -4.89 -13.22
N ARG A 197 -1.41 -4.99 -13.07
CA ARG A 197 -2.21 -6.14 -13.48
C ARG A 197 -2.13 -6.39 -14.98
N TYR A 198 -2.33 -7.64 -15.37
CA TYR A 198 -2.49 -8.06 -16.78
C TYR A 198 -1.25 -7.84 -17.65
N ASN A 199 -0.06 -7.87 -17.06
CA ASN A 199 1.19 -7.73 -17.78
C ASN A 199 1.76 -9.08 -18.21
N THR A 200 2.32 -9.13 -19.42
CA THR A 200 3.18 -10.23 -19.87
C THR A 200 4.59 -9.69 -20.05
N ILE A 201 5.51 -10.11 -19.17
CA ILE A 201 6.92 -9.77 -19.27
C ILE A 201 7.58 -10.72 -20.27
N ALA A 202 8.28 -10.15 -21.27
CA ALA A 202 8.92 -10.92 -22.33
C ALA A 202 10.05 -11.81 -21.79
N PRO A 203 10.38 -12.93 -22.48
CA PRO A 203 11.50 -13.79 -22.10
C PRO A 203 12.82 -13.01 -22.00
N ASP A 204 13.69 -13.43 -21.08
CA ASP A 204 15.04 -12.88 -20.87
C ASP A 204 15.10 -11.36 -20.59
N SER A 205 13.95 -10.74 -20.28
CA SER A 205 13.88 -9.32 -19.91
C SER A 205 14.74 -9.02 -18.69
N ARG A 206 15.43 -7.87 -18.69
CA ARG A 206 16.16 -7.36 -17.53
C ARG A 206 15.65 -5.98 -17.17
N ILE A 207 14.91 -5.87 -16.06
CA ILE A 207 14.20 -4.65 -15.63
C ILE A 207 14.63 -4.29 -14.21
N GLY A 208 14.92 -3.02 -13.94
CA GLY A 208 15.40 -2.54 -12.63
C GLY A 208 16.91 -2.69 -12.40
N TYR A 209 17.66 -2.85 -13.50
CA TYR A 209 19.12 -2.93 -13.53
C TYR A 209 19.75 -1.72 -14.21
N ASP A 210 19.03 -1.05 -15.12
CA ASP A 210 19.50 0.14 -15.85
C ASP A 210 18.35 1.12 -16.03
N ALA A 211 18.37 2.19 -15.22
CA ALA A 211 17.30 3.18 -15.20
C ALA A 211 17.18 3.97 -16.53
N GLY A 212 18.25 4.04 -17.34
CA GLY A 212 18.20 4.66 -18.65
C GLY A 212 17.45 3.77 -19.65
N ARG A 213 17.77 2.48 -19.66
CA ARG A 213 17.08 1.46 -20.47
C ARG A 213 15.62 1.31 -20.07
N ASP A 214 15.34 1.27 -18.77
CA ASP A 214 13.97 1.14 -18.25
C ASP A 214 13.10 2.34 -18.65
N ARG A 215 13.64 3.56 -18.59
CA ARG A 215 12.94 4.77 -19.10
C ARG A 215 12.78 4.74 -20.62
N ALA A 216 13.80 4.31 -21.36
CA ALA A 216 13.72 4.18 -22.82
C ALA A 216 12.68 3.14 -23.26
N ALA A 217 12.40 2.13 -22.43
CA ALA A 217 11.32 1.18 -22.62
C ALA A 217 9.92 1.73 -22.27
N GLY A 218 9.83 3.00 -21.85
CA GLY A 218 8.58 3.68 -21.51
C GLY A 218 8.10 3.44 -20.07
N TYR A 219 8.93 2.85 -19.21
CA TYR A 219 8.56 2.65 -17.81
C TYR A 219 8.78 3.91 -16.98
N HIS A 220 7.95 4.08 -15.96
CA HIS A 220 8.20 5.09 -14.95
C HIS A 220 9.31 4.59 -14.00
N VAL A 221 10.30 5.44 -13.72
CA VAL A 221 11.40 5.12 -12.79
C VAL A 221 11.56 6.25 -11.79
N THR A 222 11.32 5.96 -10.51
CA THR A 222 11.45 6.95 -9.43
C THR A 222 12.90 7.36 -9.23
N GLU A 223 13.13 8.44 -8.47
CA GLU A 223 14.50 8.89 -8.12
C GLU A 223 15.27 7.83 -7.34
N SER A 224 14.60 7.03 -6.51
CA SER A 224 15.24 5.93 -5.76
C SER A 224 15.53 4.69 -6.63
N GLY A 225 15.03 4.65 -7.87
CA GLY A 225 15.24 3.56 -8.82
C GLY A 225 14.15 2.47 -8.80
N ILE A 226 12.96 2.75 -8.29
CA ILE A 226 11.83 1.81 -8.40
C ILE A 226 11.23 1.94 -9.80
N VAL A 227 11.13 0.81 -10.51
CA VAL A 227 10.51 0.77 -11.85
C VAL A 227 9.04 0.41 -11.72
N VAL A 228 8.17 1.12 -12.45
CA VAL A 228 6.74 0.83 -12.52
C VAL A 228 6.35 0.51 -13.96
N ILE A 229 5.84 -0.71 -14.16
CA ILE A 229 5.25 -1.17 -15.41
C ILE A 229 3.74 -0.95 -15.31
N PRO A 230 3.14 -0.12 -16.19
CA PRO A 230 1.73 0.21 -16.14
C PRO A 230 0.85 -1.01 -16.48
N LYS A 231 -0.45 -0.91 -16.22
CA LYS A 231 -1.43 -1.97 -16.50
C LYS A 231 -1.32 -2.48 -17.95
N GLY A 232 -1.24 -3.80 -18.09
CA GLY A 232 -1.19 -4.45 -19.39
C GLY A 232 -2.59 -4.76 -19.95
N ASP A 233 -2.62 -5.62 -20.97
CA ASP A 233 -3.84 -5.98 -21.68
C ASP A 233 -4.57 -7.17 -21.03
N HIS A 234 -5.71 -6.87 -20.41
CA HIS A 234 -6.59 -7.86 -19.80
C HIS A 234 -7.19 -8.89 -20.76
N THR A 235 -7.25 -8.62 -22.07
CA THR A 235 -7.87 -9.55 -23.04
C THR A 235 -7.10 -10.86 -23.18
N VAL A 236 -5.80 -10.83 -22.88
CA VAL A 236 -4.89 -12.00 -22.85
C VAL A 236 -5.32 -13.04 -21.80
N PHE A 237 -6.17 -12.66 -20.84
CA PHE A 237 -6.57 -13.47 -19.69
C PHE A 237 -8.02 -13.98 -19.77
N GLY A 238 -8.74 -13.71 -20.87
CA GLY A 238 -10.09 -14.26 -21.15
C GLY A 238 -10.05 -15.72 -21.62
N GLY A 239 -11.21 -16.39 -21.69
CA GLY A 239 -11.39 -17.86 -21.82
C GLY A 239 -10.74 -18.61 -23.01
N THR A 240 -10.05 -17.92 -23.92
CA THR A 240 -9.22 -18.51 -25.00
C THR A 240 -7.82 -17.88 -25.08
N GLY A 241 -7.47 -17.01 -24.14
CA GLY A 241 -6.25 -16.24 -24.10
C GLY A 241 -5.06 -17.03 -23.56
N GLU A 242 -3.88 -16.42 -23.57
CA GLU A 242 -2.60 -17.06 -23.24
C GLU A 242 -2.60 -17.72 -21.84
N PHE A 243 -3.32 -17.13 -20.88
CA PHE A 243 -3.43 -17.65 -19.52
C PHE A 243 -4.10 -19.02 -19.43
N SER A 244 -5.05 -19.32 -20.34
CA SER A 244 -5.76 -20.61 -20.39
C SER A 244 -4.83 -21.82 -20.57
N ARG A 245 -3.63 -21.60 -21.10
CA ARG A 245 -2.62 -22.67 -21.28
C ARG A 245 -1.98 -23.14 -19.97
N TYR A 246 -2.19 -22.39 -18.88
CA TYR A 246 -1.63 -22.67 -17.55
C TYR A 246 -2.64 -23.28 -16.57
N LEU A 247 -3.92 -23.32 -16.94
CA LEU A 247 -4.99 -24.00 -16.20
C LEU A 247 -4.97 -25.50 -16.50
#